data_AF-A0AAX6G0Q8-F1
#
_entry.id   AF-A0AAX6G0Q8-F1
#
_cell.length_a   1.000
_cell.length_b   1.000
_cell.length_c   1.000
_cell.angle_alpha   90.00
_cell.angle_beta   90.00
_cell.angle_gamma   90.00
#
_symmetry.space_group_name_H-M   'P 1'
#
loop_
_entity.id
_entity.type
_entity.pdbx_description
1 polymer ?
#
loop_
_entity_poly.entity_id
_entity_poly.type
_entity_poly.pdbx_seq_one_letter_code
_entity_poly.pdbx_strand_id
1 'polypeptide(L)'
;MASPTSTLLLTSLLLFFTSTTSTSTSTYNLTSIKSLCQSTPYPDSCLHSLKLSVSVTINPSILTILLQTLTAAVSEAAALAPLLHAPAGVVERQRGSLLDCRELHQITIASLEKSESIISSAGTAATRSAVSDVRAHLSAALTNKNTCLEGLSTASGPAKPALVQSWLSAYRHVSNSLSLASRSDIGIGIGGSGRRSRRRLLQDVVDYGEYDPSTILTVAADGTGNFTAINDAIRFAPNMSDERTIIVVRTGTYRENVDVPAYKTNIVLLGEGSDASVVTGDRSAGDGWTTFRSATVAVSGQGFLARDLAFVNTAGPGKGQAVALRVNADLAAVYRCAIRGYQDTLYVHSFRQFYRECDVSGTVDFVFGNAAAVLQNCNLYARLPLRGQSVVVTAQSRDDPDEATGISIQNCSVVPSDELASSGGATRTYLGRPWKPYATTVYIESYIDGMVSPAGWSKWSASDGDSAVDTVYYGEYMNSGPGSSTDGRVTWPGFHVMEYEEAYGFTVSQFIYGDQWLGSTSFPYDDDI
;
A
#
# COMPACT_ATOMS: atom_id res chain seq x y z
N MET A 1 39.73 -43.14 96.38
CA MET A 1 39.13 -42.62 97.63
C MET A 1 38.40 -41.33 97.30
N ALA A 2 37.18 -41.19 97.83
CA ALA A 2 36.29 -40.04 97.83
C ALA A 2 35.53 -39.66 96.52
N SER A 3 34.21 -39.61 96.66
CA SER A 3 33.14 -39.06 95.80
C SER A 3 32.93 -37.54 96.06
N PRO A 4 31.81 -36.88 95.69
CA PRO A 4 31.13 -36.68 94.39
C PRO A 4 30.85 -35.16 94.12
N THR A 5 30.18 -34.82 92.99
CA THR A 5 29.10 -33.78 92.82
C THR A 5 28.86 -33.55 91.30
N SER A 6 27.75 -34.02 90.70
CA SER A 6 26.53 -33.24 90.31
C SER A 6 26.81 -31.78 89.94
N THR A 7 26.40 -31.17 88.83
CA THR A 7 25.28 -31.27 87.85
C THR A 7 25.61 -30.17 86.80
N LEU A 8 25.29 -30.16 85.50
CA LEU A 8 23.97 -30.06 84.86
C LEU A 8 24.21 -29.92 83.33
N LEU A 9 23.23 -30.37 82.53
CA LEU A 9 23.22 -30.47 81.07
C LEU A 9 23.35 -29.14 80.30
N LEU A 10 23.99 -29.19 79.12
CA LEU A 10 23.45 -28.60 77.89
C LEU A 10 24.01 -29.32 76.64
N THR A 11 23.17 -30.07 75.93
CA THR A 11 23.49 -30.75 74.66
C THR A 11 23.27 -29.79 73.49
N SER A 12 24.31 -29.45 72.72
CA SER A 12 24.18 -28.81 71.41
C SER A 12 24.28 -29.86 70.30
N LEU A 13 23.18 -30.05 69.57
CA LEU A 13 23.09 -30.94 68.42
C LEU A 13 23.46 -30.15 67.15
N LEU A 14 24.60 -30.45 66.53
CA LEU A 14 25.01 -29.93 65.23
C LEU A 14 24.30 -30.72 64.13
N LEU A 15 23.29 -30.12 63.48
CA LEU A 15 22.69 -30.62 62.24
C LEU A 15 23.35 -29.91 61.05
N PHE A 16 24.09 -30.68 60.25
CA PHE A 16 24.52 -30.29 58.91
C PHE A 16 23.30 -30.29 57.98
N PHE A 17 22.86 -29.12 57.53
CA PHE A 17 21.95 -29.01 56.39
C PHE A 17 22.77 -28.76 55.12
N THR A 18 22.78 -29.76 54.23
CA THR A 18 23.12 -29.57 52.82
C THR A 18 21.98 -28.79 52.15
N SER A 19 22.22 -27.53 51.85
CA SER A 19 21.33 -26.73 51.01
C SER A 19 21.53 -27.12 49.55
N THR A 20 20.66 -27.99 49.04
CA THR A 20 20.37 -28.06 47.61
C THR A 20 19.66 -26.78 47.20
N THR A 21 20.40 -25.84 46.62
CA THR A 21 19.81 -24.71 45.91
C THR A 21 19.19 -25.24 44.63
N SER A 22 17.86 -25.36 44.62
CA SER A 22 17.08 -25.49 43.40
C SER A 22 17.29 -24.24 42.55
N THR A 23 17.92 -24.40 41.39
CA THR A 23 17.92 -23.41 40.31
C THR A 23 16.53 -23.37 39.68
N SER A 24 15.61 -22.58 40.24
CA SER A 24 14.35 -22.21 39.59
C SER A 24 14.54 -20.94 38.76
N THR A 25 15.20 -21.06 37.59
CA THR A 25 15.26 -19.99 36.60
C THR A 25 14.60 -20.40 35.27
N SER A 26 13.56 -19.63 34.88
CA SER A 26 13.12 -19.33 33.50
C SER A 26 12.13 -20.21 32.71
N THR A 27 11.26 -21.03 33.30
CA THR A 27 10.25 -21.78 32.51
C THR A 27 8.97 -21.00 32.17
N TYR A 28 8.63 -19.93 32.89
CA TYR A 28 7.36 -19.20 32.70
C TYR A 28 7.38 -18.16 31.55
N ASN A 29 8.55 -17.71 31.10
CA ASN A 29 8.71 -16.61 30.11
C ASN A 29 8.69 -17.12 28.64
N LEU A 30 9.23 -18.32 28.38
CA LEU A 30 9.28 -18.89 27.04
C LEU A 30 7.89 -19.22 26.48
N THR A 31 6.92 -19.51 27.35
CA THR A 31 5.56 -19.90 26.96
C THR A 31 4.77 -18.74 26.36
N SER A 32 4.87 -17.53 26.95
CA SER A 32 4.20 -16.33 26.44
C SER A 32 4.77 -15.87 25.09
N ILE A 33 6.10 -15.91 24.95
CA ILE A 33 6.79 -15.60 23.68
C ILE A 33 6.42 -16.63 22.60
N LYS A 34 6.43 -17.91 22.93
CA LYS A 34 6.00 -18.98 22.01
C LYS A 34 4.56 -18.82 21.57
N SER A 35 3.65 -18.50 22.49
CA SER A 35 2.25 -18.25 22.18
C SER A 35 2.08 -17.09 21.19
N LEU A 36 2.80 -15.97 21.41
CA LEU A 36 2.72 -14.83 20.49
C LEU A 36 3.31 -15.18 19.11
N CYS A 37 4.48 -15.79 19.03
CA CYS A 37 5.05 -16.21 17.75
C CYS A 37 4.22 -17.28 17.03
N GLN A 38 3.54 -18.17 17.75
CA GLN A 38 2.62 -19.16 17.17
C GLN A 38 1.42 -18.52 16.45
N SER A 39 1.07 -17.28 16.81
CA SER A 39 0.02 -16.54 16.11
C SER A 39 0.51 -15.86 14.82
N THR A 40 1.82 -15.75 14.60
CA THR A 40 2.38 -15.13 13.38
C THR A 40 2.37 -16.11 12.19
N PRO A 41 2.37 -15.63 10.94
CA PRO A 41 2.38 -16.49 9.75
C PRO A 41 3.58 -17.44 9.66
N TYR A 42 4.74 -17.05 10.22
CA TYR A 42 5.97 -17.85 10.23
C TYR A 42 6.53 -18.00 11.66
N PRO A 43 5.94 -18.88 12.50
CA PRO A 43 6.31 -19.00 13.92
C PRO A 43 7.79 -19.30 14.17
N ASP A 44 8.40 -20.17 13.36
CA ASP A 44 9.82 -20.54 13.51
C ASP A 44 10.76 -19.36 13.21
N SER A 45 10.45 -18.58 12.17
CA SER A 45 11.18 -17.35 11.85
C SER A 45 11.02 -16.31 12.96
N CYS A 46 9.82 -16.15 13.52
CA CYS A 46 9.58 -15.27 14.67
C CYS A 46 10.45 -15.69 15.86
N LEU A 47 10.41 -16.97 16.26
CA LEU A 47 11.21 -17.49 17.37
C LEU A 47 12.72 -17.36 17.12
N HIS A 48 13.17 -17.53 15.88
CA HIS A 48 14.59 -17.41 15.53
C HIS A 48 15.10 -15.98 15.71
N SER A 49 14.33 -14.95 15.30
CA SER A 49 14.70 -13.54 15.49
C SER A 49 14.99 -13.20 16.95
N LEU A 50 14.33 -13.88 17.89
CA LEU A 50 14.48 -13.62 19.33
C LEU A 50 15.71 -14.31 19.93
N LYS A 51 16.23 -15.39 19.32
CA LYS A 51 17.36 -16.17 19.86
C LYS A 51 18.66 -15.38 19.95
N LEU A 52 18.80 -14.31 19.16
CA LEU A 52 20.00 -13.47 19.11
C LEU A 52 19.97 -12.29 20.11
N SER A 53 18.81 -12.00 20.71
CA SER A 53 18.56 -10.75 21.44
C SER A 53 18.00 -10.93 22.85
N VAL A 54 17.94 -12.15 23.39
CA VAL A 54 17.52 -12.40 24.79
C VAL A 54 18.62 -12.00 25.77
N SER A 55 18.89 -10.71 25.83
CA SER A 55 19.55 -10.06 26.95
C SER A 55 18.48 -9.26 27.72
N VAL A 56 18.07 -9.79 28.89
CA VAL A 56 17.57 -9.01 30.04
C VAL A 56 16.13 -8.43 30.01
N THR A 57 15.12 -9.09 29.42
CA THR A 57 13.70 -8.70 29.71
C THR A 57 12.81 -9.89 30.06
N ILE A 58 12.21 -9.85 31.26
CA ILE A 58 11.48 -10.98 31.88
C ILE A 58 10.06 -11.15 31.32
N ASN A 59 9.54 -10.17 30.57
CA ASN A 59 8.28 -10.23 29.80
C ASN A 59 8.32 -9.21 28.65
N PRO A 60 8.81 -9.58 27.44
CA PRO A 60 8.86 -8.62 26.34
C PRO A 60 7.44 -8.26 25.88
N SER A 61 7.20 -6.96 25.69
CA SER A 61 5.95 -6.48 25.11
C SER A 61 5.84 -6.89 23.63
N ILE A 62 4.62 -6.85 23.06
CA ILE A 62 4.44 -7.08 21.61
C ILE A 62 5.30 -6.12 20.77
N LEU A 63 5.48 -4.88 21.23
CA LEU A 63 6.35 -3.88 20.57
C LEU A 63 7.83 -4.25 20.65
N THR A 64 8.26 -4.87 21.75
CA THR A 64 9.64 -5.38 21.89
C THR A 64 9.91 -6.53 20.91
N ILE A 65 8.95 -7.44 20.75
CA ILE A 65 9.05 -8.56 19.80
C ILE A 65 8.96 -8.04 18.37
N LEU A 66 8.05 -7.09 18.10
CA LEU A 66 7.94 -6.39 16.83
C LEU A 66 9.29 -5.78 16.44
N LEU A 67 9.93 -5.02 17.32
CA LEU A 67 11.24 -4.42 17.06
C LEU A 67 12.29 -5.47 16.69
N GLN A 68 12.36 -6.58 17.42
CA GLN A 68 13.31 -7.66 17.14
C GLN A 68 13.04 -8.34 15.79
N THR A 69 11.77 -8.55 15.44
CA THR A 69 11.41 -9.08 14.11
C THR A 69 11.72 -8.09 12.99
N LEU A 70 11.55 -6.78 13.23
CA LEU A 70 11.90 -5.72 12.28
C LEU A 70 13.41 -5.67 12.04
N THR A 71 14.23 -5.70 13.09
CA THR A 71 15.69 -5.76 12.96
C THR A 71 16.13 -6.99 12.14
N ALA A 72 15.51 -8.15 12.37
CA ALA A 72 15.75 -9.34 11.56
C ALA A 72 15.31 -9.15 10.11
N ALA A 73 14.15 -8.52 9.88
CA ALA A 73 13.66 -8.23 8.53
C ALA A 73 14.61 -7.30 7.76
N VAL A 74 15.13 -6.24 8.40
CA VAL A 74 16.13 -5.34 7.81
C VAL A 74 17.40 -6.12 7.44
N SER A 75 17.91 -6.93 8.36
CA SER A 75 19.13 -7.71 8.14
C SER A 75 18.99 -8.71 6.98
N GLU A 76 17.90 -9.50 6.97
CA GLU A 76 17.65 -10.50 5.93
C GLU A 76 17.35 -9.86 4.56
N ALA A 77 16.62 -8.73 4.55
CA ALA A 77 16.39 -7.98 3.32
C ALA A 77 17.71 -7.41 2.77
N ALA A 78 18.54 -6.77 3.62
CA ALA A 78 19.84 -6.24 3.20
C ALA A 78 20.76 -7.33 2.61
N ALA A 79 20.69 -8.55 3.12
CA ALA A 79 21.44 -9.70 2.60
C ALA A 79 21.06 -10.10 1.16
N LEU A 80 19.89 -9.69 0.65
CA LEU A 80 19.47 -9.93 -0.73
C LEU A 80 20.10 -8.95 -1.73
N ALA A 81 20.56 -7.77 -1.29
CA ALA A 81 21.05 -6.72 -2.18
C ALA A 81 22.14 -7.20 -3.17
N PRO A 82 23.13 -8.04 -2.79
CA PRO A 82 24.13 -8.55 -3.74
C PRO A 82 23.53 -9.40 -4.86
N LEU A 83 22.45 -10.15 -4.59
CA LEU A 83 21.81 -11.05 -5.55
C LEU A 83 21.13 -10.28 -6.70
N LEU A 84 20.76 -9.01 -6.47
CA LEU A 84 20.09 -8.13 -7.43
C LEU A 84 21.06 -7.38 -8.36
N HIS A 85 22.32 -7.24 -7.97
CA HIS A 85 23.31 -6.49 -8.75
C HIS A 85 23.97 -7.34 -9.84
N ALA A 86 23.99 -8.67 -9.67
CA ALA A 86 24.54 -9.61 -10.65
C ALA A 86 23.75 -10.93 -10.70
N PRO A 87 22.49 -10.93 -11.20
CA PRO A 87 21.68 -12.14 -11.32
C PRO A 87 22.17 -12.99 -12.51
N ALA A 88 23.37 -13.53 -12.42
CA ALA A 88 23.92 -14.43 -13.43
C ALA A 88 22.99 -15.65 -13.58
N GLY A 89 22.46 -15.85 -14.79
CA GLY A 89 21.59 -16.99 -15.09
C GLY A 89 20.09 -16.77 -14.85
N VAL A 90 19.62 -15.53 -14.72
CA VAL A 90 18.20 -15.18 -14.89
C VAL A 90 17.99 -14.55 -16.27
N VAL A 91 17.05 -15.09 -17.04
CA VAL A 91 16.66 -14.61 -18.37
C VAL A 91 15.27 -14.00 -18.29
N GLU A 92 15.21 -12.67 -18.39
CA GLU A 92 13.97 -11.90 -18.38
C GLU A 92 13.18 -12.12 -19.68
N ARG A 93 11.86 -12.35 -19.57
CA ARG A 93 10.96 -12.36 -20.74
C ARG A 93 10.33 -11.02 -21.02
N GLN A 94 10.03 -10.26 -19.96
CA GLN A 94 9.59 -8.88 -20.04
C GLN A 94 10.74 -7.97 -19.66
N ARG A 95 10.82 -6.81 -20.33
CA ARG A 95 11.83 -5.79 -20.08
C ARG A 95 11.64 -5.20 -18.69
N GLY A 96 12.65 -5.40 -17.84
CA GLY A 96 12.80 -4.68 -16.59
C GLY A 96 12.30 -5.42 -15.35
N SER A 97 11.94 -6.71 -15.43
CA SER A 97 11.58 -7.53 -14.26
C SER A 97 12.62 -7.46 -13.13
N LEU A 98 13.92 -7.55 -13.45
CA LEU A 98 15.00 -7.46 -12.47
C LEU A 98 15.23 -6.02 -11.97
N LEU A 99 15.01 -5.04 -12.84
CA LEU A 99 15.06 -3.63 -12.44
C LEU A 99 13.91 -3.29 -11.48
N ASP A 100 12.71 -3.83 -11.72
CA ASP A 100 11.56 -3.73 -10.82
C ASP A 100 11.90 -4.29 -9.45
N CYS A 101 12.43 -5.52 -9.40
CA CYS A 101 12.89 -6.12 -8.16
C CYS A 101 13.91 -5.25 -7.42
N ARG A 102 14.87 -4.65 -8.12
CA ARG A 102 15.88 -3.79 -7.50
C ARG A 102 15.28 -2.52 -6.91
N GLU A 103 14.45 -1.82 -7.68
CA GLU A 103 13.78 -0.58 -7.25
C GLU A 103 12.85 -0.83 -6.06
N LEU A 104 11.97 -1.81 -6.19
CA LEU A 104 10.99 -2.19 -5.16
C LEU A 104 11.68 -2.65 -3.86
N HIS A 105 12.78 -3.39 -3.98
CA HIS A 105 13.55 -3.84 -2.82
C HIS A 105 14.29 -2.71 -2.11
N GLN A 106 14.84 -1.73 -2.86
CA GLN A 106 15.44 -0.54 -2.25
C GLN A 106 14.40 0.26 -1.45
N ILE A 107 13.20 0.44 -2.00
CA ILE A 107 12.07 1.08 -1.30
C ILE A 107 11.66 0.27 -0.07
N THR A 108 11.66 -1.06 -0.16
CA THR A 108 11.41 -1.94 1.00
C THR A 108 12.43 -1.70 2.11
N ILE A 109 13.73 -1.73 1.82
CA ILE A 109 14.78 -1.57 2.86
C ILE A 109 14.58 -0.23 3.59
N ALA A 110 14.42 0.88 2.85
CA ALA A 110 14.18 2.19 3.46
C ALA A 110 12.92 2.21 4.34
N SER A 111 11.86 1.53 3.92
CA SER A 111 10.60 1.43 4.69
C SER A 111 10.77 0.60 5.97
N LEU A 112 11.56 -0.48 5.92
CA LEU A 112 11.87 -1.31 7.08
C LEU A 112 12.74 -0.56 8.10
N GLU A 113 13.80 0.11 7.64
CA GLU A 113 14.68 0.93 8.49
C GLU A 113 13.90 2.07 9.16
N LYS A 114 13.01 2.75 8.41
CA LYS A 114 12.12 3.77 8.97
C LYS A 114 11.18 3.20 10.02
N SER A 115 10.61 2.02 9.78
CA SER A 115 9.73 1.34 10.74
C SER A 115 10.46 0.93 12.02
N GLU A 116 11.69 0.42 11.90
CA GLU A 116 12.56 0.11 13.03
C GLU A 116 12.88 1.38 13.85
N SER A 117 13.18 2.48 13.18
CA SER A 117 13.42 3.78 13.83
C SER A 117 12.19 4.30 14.60
N ILE A 118 10.99 4.18 14.01
CA ILE A 118 9.73 4.57 14.67
C ILE A 118 9.51 3.75 15.94
N ILE A 119 9.62 2.43 15.87
CA ILE A 119 9.36 1.56 17.04
C ILE A 119 10.46 1.69 18.10
N SER A 120 11.73 1.78 17.69
CA SER A 120 12.85 1.92 18.63
C SER A 120 12.82 3.25 19.39
N SER A 121 12.47 4.35 18.72
CA SER A 121 12.35 5.67 19.36
C SER A 121 11.15 5.77 20.31
N ALA A 122 10.01 5.16 19.95
CA ALA A 122 8.82 5.20 20.78
C ALA A 122 8.83 4.17 21.92
N GLY A 123 9.56 3.06 21.77
CA GLY A 123 9.62 1.97 22.75
C GLY A 123 8.24 1.43 23.10
N THR A 124 7.97 1.22 24.39
CA THR A 124 6.65 0.76 24.88
C THR A 124 5.58 1.86 24.86
N ALA A 125 5.91 3.09 24.46
CA ALA A 125 4.99 4.23 24.40
C ALA A 125 4.56 4.55 22.94
N ALA A 126 4.74 3.62 22.00
CA ALA A 126 4.29 3.78 20.61
C ALA A 126 2.80 4.12 20.53
N THR A 127 2.49 5.20 19.83
CA THR A 127 1.12 5.65 19.61
C THR A 127 0.45 4.82 18.51
N ARG A 128 -0.88 4.88 18.43
CA ARG A 128 -1.63 4.27 17.32
C ARG A 128 -1.15 4.76 15.94
N SER A 129 -0.87 6.06 15.82
CA SER A 129 -0.34 6.66 14.58
C SER A 129 1.03 6.08 14.22
N ALA A 130 1.95 5.94 15.19
CA ALA A 130 3.25 5.32 14.95
C ALA A 130 3.14 3.85 14.48
N VAL A 131 2.24 3.07 15.11
CA VAL A 131 1.99 1.67 14.69
C VAL A 131 1.35 1.61 13.30
N SER A 132 0.43 2.54 12.98
CA SER A 132 -0.16 2.64 11.64
C SER A 132 0.88 2.92 10.56
N ASP A 133 1.81 3.86 10.79
CA ASP A 133 2.91 4.12 9.84
C ASP A 133 3.74 2.86 9.58
N VAL A 134 4.06 2.11 10.64
CA VAL A 134 4.77 0.83 10.54
C VAL A 134 3.96 -0.20 9.73
N ARG A 135 2.64 -0.29 9.95
CA ARG A 135 1.77 -1.16 9.16
C ARG A 135 1.74 -0.77 7.68
N ALA A 136 1.66 0.52 7.37
CA ALA A 136 1.69 1.03 6.00
C ALA A 136 3.01 0.68 5.29
N HIS A 137 4.15 0.89 5.95
CA HIS A 137 5.47 0.52 5.44
C HIS A 137 5.60 -1.00 5.20
N LEU A 138 5.15 -1.83 6.15
CA LEU A 138 5.25 -3.29 6.06
C LEU A 138 4.32 -3.88 4.99
N SER A 139 3.10 -3.35 4.85
CA SER A 139 2.17 -3.73 3.79
C SER A 139 2.73 -3.38 2.41
N ALA A 140 3.36 -2.20 2.29
CA ALA A 140 4.05 -1.81 1.06
C ALA A 140 5.26 -2.71 0.76
N ALA A 141 6.03 -3.12 1.77
CA ALA A 141 7.13 -4.06 1.60
C ALA A 141 6.67 -5.43 1.05
N LEU A 142 5.57 -5.98 1.58
CA LEU A 142 4.99 -7.23 1.06
C LEU A 142 4.42 -7.07 -0.35
N THR A 143 3.83 -5.92 -0.66
CA THR A 143 3.37 -5.60 -2.01
C THR A 143 4.54 -5.53 -3.00
N ASN A 144 5.60 -4.81 -2.65
CA ASN A 144 6.84 -4.70 -3.43
C ASN A 144 7.46 -6.08 -3.71
N LYS A 145 7.48 -6.96 -2.70
CA LYS A 145 7.89 -8.36 -2.84
C LYS A 145 7.03 -9.11 -3.86
N ASN A 146 5.70 -9.01 -3.74
CA ASN A 146 4.78 -9.69 -4.63
C ASN A 146 4.94 -9.25 -6.09
N THR A 147 5.04 -7.95 -6.36
CA THR A 147 5.26 -7.42 -7.71
C THR A 147 6.59 -7.88 -8.31
N CYS A 148 7.68 -7.91 -7.53
CA CYS A 148 8.94 -8.50 -7.98
C CYS A 148 8.78 -9.99 -8.36
N LEU A 149 8.12 -10.78 -7.50
CA LEU A 149 7.92 -12.21 -7.74
C LEU A 149 7.05 -12.48 -8.98
N GLU A 150 6.04 -11.64 -9.23
CA GLU A 150 5.22 -11.71 -10.45
C GLU A 150 6.05 -11.42 -11.71
N GLY A 151 6.89 -10.37 -11.69
CA GLY A 151 7.84 -10.09 -12.77
C GLY A 151 8.83 -11.23 -13.01
N LEU A 152 9.28 -11.90 -11.95
CA LEU A 152 10.16 -13.08 -12.03
C LEU A 152 9.41 -14.35 -12.46
N SER A 153 8.09 -14.43 -12.28
CA SER A 153 7.29 -15.60 -12.64
C SER A 153 7.38 -15.92 -14.13
N THR A 154 7.48 -14.88 -14.98
CA THR A 154 7.64 -14.99 -16.43
C THR A 154 9.09 -15.23 -16.86
N ALA A 155 10.08 -14.93 -16.00
CA ALA A 155 11.50 -15.16 -16.27
C ALA A 155 11.88 -16.66 -16.28
N SER A 156 13.08 -16.96 -16.78
CA SER A 156 13.63 -18.32 -16.86
C SER A 156 15.11 -18.37 -16.45
N GLY A 157 15.71 -19.56 -16.47
CA GLY A 157 17.14 -19.76 -16.18
C GLY A 157 17.45 -20.43 -14.84
N PRO A 158 18.67 -20.97 -14.68
CA PRO A 158 19.05 -21.84 -13.56
C PRO A 158 19.09 -21.13 -12.19
N ALA A 159 19.31 -19.82 -12.17
CA ALA A 159 19.40 -19.05 -10.91
C ALA A 159 18.03 -18.63 -10.37
N LYS A 160 16.97 -18.64 -11.19
CA LYS A 160 15.63 -18.18 -10.80
C LYS A 160 15.08 -18.90 -9.55
N PRO A 161 15.11 -20.24 -9.44
CA PRO A 161 14.53 -20.92 -8.28
C PRO A 161 15.21 -20.52 -6.97
N ALA A 162 16.55 -20.44 -6.97
CA ALA A 162 17.31 -20.02 -5.79
C ALA A 162 16.99 -18.57 -5.40
N LEU A 163 16.97 -17.66 -6.38
CA LEU A 163 16.62 -16.25 -6.14
C LEU A 163 15.21 -16.10 -5.54
N VAL A 164 14.22 -16.79 -6.11
CA VAL A 164 12.84 -16.76 -5.60
C VAL A 164 12.78 -17.30 -4.16
N GLN A 165 13.48 -18.39 -3.86
CA GLN A 165 13.50 -18.95 -2.50
C GLN A 165 14.18 -18.02 -1.49
N SER A 166 15.30 -17.38 -1.86
CA SER A 166 15.94 -16.36 -1.02
C SER A 166 14.99 -15.21 -0.73
N TRP A 167 14.24 -14.75 -1.74
CA TRP A 167 13.25 -13.69 -1.60
C TRP A 167 12.13 -14.07 -0.64
N LEU A 168 11.53 -15.26 -0.84
CA LEU A 168 10.47 -15.75 0.03
C LEU A 168 10.95 -15.93 1.47
N SER A 169 12.19 -16.37 1.68
CA SER A 169 12.77 -16.55 3.02
C SER A 169 12.97 -15.22 3.74
N ALA A 170 13.58 -14.23 3.08
CA ALA A 170 13.90 -12.95 3.70
C ALA A 170 12.63 -12.19 4.16
N TYR A 171 11.56 -12.28 3.37
CA TYR A 171 10.31 -11.57 3.67
C TYR A 171 9.42 -12.26 4.72
N ARG A 172 9.79 -13.44 5.24
CA ARG A 172 9.06 -14.07 6.37
C ARG A 172 9.05 -13.18 7.60
N HIS A 173 10.17 -12.51 7.87
CA HIS A 173 10.29 -11.58 8.99
C HIS A 173 9.41 -10.35 8.79
N VAL A 174 9.28 -9.85 7.56
CA VAL A 174 8.36 -8.74 7.22
C VAL A 174 6.91 -9.13 7.53
N SER A 175 6.45 -10.31 7.10
CA SER A 175 5.10 -10.81 7.42
C SER A 175 4.87 -10.97 8.92
N ASN A 176 5.85 -11.53 9.65
CA ASN A 176 5.73 -11.63 11.11
C ASN A 176 5.66 -10.27 11.78
N SER A 177 6.49 -9.31 11.35
CA SER A 177 6.44 -7.93 11.86
C SER A 177 5.07 -7.29 11.59
N LEU A 178 4.50 -7.48 10.39
CA LEU A 178 3.19 -6.94 10.05
C LEU A 178 2.10 -7.53 10.96
N SER A 179 2.14 -8.83 11.18
CA SER A 179 1.20 -9.56 12.03
C SER A 179 1.31 -9.20 13.52
N LEU A 180 2.48 -8.77 13.98
CA LEU A 180 2.67 -8.24 15.34
C LEU A 180 2.22 -6.78 15.45
N ALA A 181 2.47 -5.98 14.41
CA ALA A 181 2.02 -4.59 14.35
C ALA A 181 0.48 -4.50 14.31
N SER A 182 -0.19 -5.36 13.51
CA SER A 182 -1.65 -5.41 13.42
C SER A 182 -2.32 -5.70 14.76
N ARG A 183 -1.75 -6.62 15.55
CA ARG A 183 -2.25 -6.97 16.89
C ARG A 183 -1.96 -5.92 17.95
N SER A 184 -0.89 -5.14 17.78
CA SER A 184 -0.54 -4.04 18.70
C SER A 184 -1.57 -2.92 18.65
N ASP A 185 -2.19 -2.73 17.48
CA ASP A 185 -3.23 -1.73 17.21
C ASP A 185 -4.52 -1.98 18.02
N ILE A 186 -4.89 -3.26 18.20
CA ILE A 186 -6.09 -3.70 18.94
C ILE A 186 -5.99 -3.41 20.46
N GLY A 187 -4.76 -3.34 21.00
CA GLY A 187 -4.52 -3.14 22.44
C GLY A 187 -4.49 -1.68 22.92
N ILE A 188 -4.47 -0.72 22.00
CA ILE A 188 -4.40 0.71 22.32
C ILE A 188 -5.83 1.26 22.30
N GLY A 189 -6.43 1.49 23.48
CA GLY A 189 -7.84 1.86 23.62
C GLY A 189 -8.30 3.08 22.80
N ILE A 190 -9.57 3.07 22.39
CA ILE A 190 -10.22 4.16 21.64
C ILE A 190 -10.48 5.33 22.60
N GLY A 191 -9.56 6.29 22.63
CA GLY A 191 -9.72 7.57 23.32
C GLY A 191 -9.40 8.70 22.35
N GLY A 192 -10.35 9.05 21.49
CA GLY A 192 -10.22 10.16 20.54
C GLY A 192 -11.52 10.94 20.48
N SER A 193 -11.58 12.06 21.21
CA SER A 193 -12.63 13.07 21.06
C SER A 193 -12.40 13.77 19.72
N GLY A 194 -13.24 13.48 18.73
CA GLY A 194 -13.16 14.08 17.40
C GLY A 194 -13.34 15.59 17.47
N ARG A 195 -12.28 16.36 17.19
CA ARG A 195 -12.43 17.76 16.80
C ARG A 195 -12.85 17.77 15.35
N ARG A 196 -14.14 18.00 15.09
CA ARG A 196 -14.68 18.31 13.76
C ARG A 196 -13.82 19.39 13.10
N SER A 197 -13.02 19.01 12.11
CA SER A 197 -12.35 19.97 11.23
C SER A 197 -13.43 20.64 10.39
N ARG A 198 -13.51 21.97 10.45
CA ARG A 198 -14.49 22.71 9.66
C ARG A 198 -14.04 22.71 8.21
N ARG A 199 -14.93 22.30 7.30
CA ARG A 199 -14.84 22.50 5.84
C ARG A 199 -14.18 23.85 5.53
N ARG A 200 -12.95 23.81 5.01
CA ARG A 200 -12.31 24.98 4.39
C ARG A 200 -12.76 25.01 2.93
N LEU A 201 -13.87 25.68 2.68
CA LEU A 201 -14.20 26.19 1.35
C LEU A 201 -13.18 27.29 1.04
N LEU A 202 -12.22 27.02 0.16
CA LEU A 202 -11.31 28.03 -0.35
C LEU A 202 -11.37 28.11 -1.88
N GLN A 203 -11.36 29.36 -2.30
CA GLN A 203 -11.56 29.95 -3.62
C GLN A 203 -10.67 29.36 -4.73
N ASP A 204 -11.21 29.36 -5.94
CA ASP A 204 -10.66 28.94 -7.24
C ASP A 204 -9.41 29.70 -7.73
N VAL A 205 -8.55 30.19 -6.84
CA VAL A 205 -7.32 30.89 -7.21
C VAL A 205 -6.15 30.19 -6.52
N VAL A 206 -5.25 29.62 -7.31
CA VAL A 206 -3.94 29.18 -6.81
C VAL A 206 -3.21 30.44 -6.35
N ASP A 207 -3.26 30.73 -5.05
CA ASP A 207 -2.48 31.81 -4.47
C ASP A 207 -1.01 31.36 -4.40
N TYR A 208 -0.24 31.78 -5.40
CA TYR A 208 1.21 31.57 -5.45
C TYR A 208 1.96 32.33 -4.34
N GLY A 209 1.27 33.15 -3.53
CA GLY A 209 1.86 34.02 -2.52
C GLY A 209 2.42 33.31 -1.28
N GLU A 210 2.13 32.01 -1.08
CA GLU A 210 2.62 31.25 0.08
C GLU A 210 3.93 30.49 -0.18
N TYR A 211 4.35 30.32 -1.45
CA TYR A 211 5.54 29.55 -1.81
C TYR A 211 6.73 30.45 -2.13
N ASP A 212 7.93 30.06 -1.68
CA ASP A 212 9.18 30.70 -2.08
C ASP A 212 9.34 30.58 -3.61
N PRO A 213 9.44 31.70 -4.37
CA PRO A 213 9.62 31.68 -5.81
C PRO A 213 10.83 30.84 -6.27
N SER A 214 11.81 30.62 -5.40
CA SER A 214 12.99 29.79 -5.69
C SER A 214 12.70 28.28 -5.73
N THR A 215 11.56 27.82 -5.21
CA THR A 215 11.15 26.40 -5.21
C THR A 215 10.20 26.05 -6.36
N ILE A 216 9.88 27.02 -7.22
CA ILE A 216 8.99 26.87 -8.38
C ILE A 216 9.83 26.66 -9.65
N LEU A 217 9.70 25.48 -10.24
CA LEU A 217 10.25 25.14 -11.56
C LEU A 217 9.11 25.20 -12.58
N THR A 218 9.33 25.85 -13.71
CA THR A 218 8.35 25.87 -14.82
C THR A 218 8.81 24.97 -15.95
N VAL A 219 7.92 24.10 -16.42
CA VAL A 219 8.10 23.26 -17.61
C VAL A 219 7.17 23.79 -18.70
N ALA A 220 7.71 24.15 -19.86
CA ALA A 220 6.92 24.60 -21.00
C ALA A 220 7.48 24.04 -22.31
N ALA A 221 6.63 23.33 -23.07
CA ALA A 221 7.04 22.70 -24.33
C ALA A 221 7.51 23.69 -25.40
N ASP A 222 7.10 24.96 -25.31
CA ASP A 222 7.47 26.05 -26.21
C ASP A 222 8.80 26.74 -25.86
N GLY A 223 9.47 26.31 -24.77
CA GLY A 223 10.74 26.85 -24.32
C GLY A 223 10.63 28.12 -23.46
N THR A 224 9.43 28.55 -23.06
CA THR A 224 9.22 29.73 -22.21
C THR A 224 9.45 29.46 -20.70
N GLY A 225 9.54 28.18 -20.31
CA GLY A 225 9.80 27.75 -18.94
C GLY A 225 11.29 27.58 -18.63
N ASN A 226 11.60 27.12 -17.40
CA ASN A 226 12.96 26.74 -17.02
C ASN A 226 13.41 25.45 -17.73
N PHE A 227 12.46 24.56 -18.02
CA PHE A 227 12.69 23.28 -18.70
C PHE A 227 11.66 23.06 -19.81
N THR A 228 11.98 22.21 -20.78
CA THR A 228 11.05 21.75 -21.82
C THR A 228 10.49 20.35 -21.56
N ALA A 229 11.06 19.61 -20.59
CA ALA A 229 10.65 18.26 -20.22
C ALA A 229 10.48 18.14 -18.69
N ILE A 230 9.48 17.38 -18.25
CA ILE A 230 9.16 17.22 -16.82
C ILE A 230 10.26 16.43 -16.12
N ASN A 231 10.81 15.41 -16.79
CA ASN A 231 11.92 14.62 -16.24
C ASN A 231 13.17 15.47 -15.91
N ASP A 232 13.45 16.52 -16.68
CA ASP A 232 14.59 17.39 -16.42
C ASP A 232 14.36 18.28 -15.18
N ALA A 233 13.14 18.78 -15.00
CA ALA A 233 12.75 19.52 -13.80
C ALA A 233 12.81 18.63 -12.54
N ILE A 234 12.31 17.39 -12.62
CA ILE A 234 12.41 16.42 -11.52
C ILE A 234 13.89 16.12 -11.21
N ARG A 235 14.72 15.90 -12.23
CA ARG A 235 16.16 15.64 -12.03
C ARG A 235 16.85 16.81 -11.32
N PHE A 236 16.47 18.04 -11.65
CA PHE A 236 16.99 19.27 -11.05
C PHE A 236 16.53 19.47 -9.59
N ALA A 237 15.31 19.08 -9.24
CA ALA A 237 14.77 19.21 -7.89
C ALA A 237 15.70 18.59 -6.82
N PRO A 238 15.75 19.10 -5.59
CA PRO A 238 16.57 18.52 -4.53
C PRO A 238 16.18 17.07 -4.22
N ASN A 239 17.16 16.26 -3.83
CA ASN A 239 16.93 14.91 -3.32
C ASN A 239 16.60 14.96 -1.83
N MET A 240 15.72 14.09 -1.35
CA MET A 240 15.35 13.95 0.06
C MET A 240 14.96 15.29 0.71
N SER A 241 14.27 16.15 -0.04
CA SER A 241 13.81 17.45 0.45
C SER A 241 12.65 17.27 1.43
N ASP A 242 12.72 17.92 2.58
CA ASP A 242 11.61 18.07 3.51
C ASP A 242 10.60 19.13 3.04
N GLU A 243 11.04 20.02 2.15
CA GLU A 243 10.22 21.08 1.54
C GLU A 243 9.65 20.66 0.20
N ARG A 244 8.51 21.25 -0.19
CA ARG A 244 7.89 21.04 -1.50
C ARG A 244 8.67 21.70 -2.61
N THR A 245 8.91 20.95 -3.68
CA THR A 245 9.35 21.51 -4.97
C THR A 245 8.18 21.50 -5.93
N ILE A 246 7.75 22.68 -6.36
CA ILE A 246 6.61 22.84 -7.26
C ILE A 246 7.11 22.86 -8.70
N ILE A 247 6.59 21.95 -9.52
CA ILE A 247 6.86 21.89 -10.95
C ILE A 247 5.56 22.27 -11.66
N VAL A 248 5.51 23.51 -12.15
CA VAL A 248 4.40 24.02 -12.97
C VAL A 248 4.56 23.49 -14.39
N VAL A 249 3.64 22.63 -14.81
CA VAL A 249 3.57 22.06 -16.15
C VAL A 249 2.62 22.93 -16.97
N ARG A 250 3.16 23.75 -17.87
CA ARG A 250 2.37 24.62 -18.74
C ARG A 250 1.56 23.80 -19.73
N THR A 251 0.53 24.44 -20.30
CA THR A 251 -0.27 23.90 -21.40
C THR A 251 0.60 23.28 -22.50
N GLY A 252 0.28 22.05 -22.88
CA GLY A 252 1.03 21.29 -23.87
C GLY A 252 0.81 19.78 -23.73
N THR A 253 1.25 19.04 -24.76
CA THR A 253 1.32 17.58 -24.72
C THR A 253 2.77 17.14 -24.59
N TYR A 254 3.12 16.58 -23.44
CA TYR A 254 4.45 16.10 -23.07
C TYR A 254 4.53 14.59 -23.34
N ARG A 255 5.22 14.22 -24.42
CA ARG A 255 5.42 12.81 -24.82
C ARG A 255 6.65 12.23 -24.13
N GLU A 256 6.48 11.81 -22.88
CA GLU A 256 7.55 11.25 -22.06
C GLU A 256 7.01 10.22 -21.07
N ASN A 257 7.85 9.23 -20.73
CA ASN A 257 7.64 8.41 -19.54
C ASN A 257 8.32 9.10 -18.36
N VAL A 258 7.54 9.69 -17.46
CA VAL A 258 8.03 10.44 -16.29
C VAL A 258 8.30 9.49 -15.13
N ASP A 259 9.44 9.66 -14.48
CA ASP A 259 9.82 8.92 -13.28
C ASP A 259 10.13 9.88 -12.13
N VAL A 260 9.39 9.75 -11.02
CA VAL A 260 9.65 10.42 -9.74
C VAL A 260 10.24 9.38 -8.79
N PRO A 261 11.56 9.18 -8.78
CA PRO A 261 12.18 8.11 -8.01
C PRO A 261 12.06 8.36 -6.50
N ALA A 262 12.26 7.31 -5.70
CA ALA A 262 12.03 7.35 -4.25
C ALA A 262 12.81 8.44 -3.49
N TYR A 263 13.98 8.83 -4.00
CA TYR A 263 14.81 9.89 -3.42
C TYR A 263 14.39 11.32 -3.81
N LYS A 264 13.36 11.49 -4.65
CA LYS A 264 12.75 12.79 -5.00
C LYS A 264 11.46 12.96 -4.21
N THR A 265 11.59 13.29 -2.92
CA THR A 265 10.45 13.50 -2.01
C THR A 265 9.79 14.86 -2.24
N ASN A 266 8.51 14.97 -1.88
CA ASN A 266 7.74 16.22 -1.85
C ASN A 266 7.69 16.98 -3.21
N ILE A 267 7.69 16.24 -4.31
CA ILE A 267 7.47 16.80 -5.66
C ILE A 267 5.99 17.11 -5.85
N VAL A 268 5.68 18.30 -6.34
CA VAL A 268 4.33 18.72 -6.73
C VAL A 268 4.31 18.95 -8.24
N LEU A 269 3.49 18.20 -8.98
CA LEU A 269 3.18 18.51 -10.37
C LEU A 269 1.88 19.33 -10.43
N LEU A 270 1.97 20.56 -10.92
CA LEU A 270 0.83 21.46 -11.05
C LEU A 270 0.62 21.84 -12.52
N GLY A 271 -0.45 21.36 -13.13
CA GLY A 271 -0.82 21.74 -14.49
C GLY A 271 -1.71 22.98 -14.56
N GLU A 272 -2.05 23.38 -15.78
CA GLU A 272 -2.98 24.49 -16.08
C GLU A 272 -4.40 24.00 -16.45
N GLY A 273 -4.70 22.72 -16.18
CA GLY A 273 -5.97 22.06 -16.47
C GLY A 273 -5.75 20.67 -17.09
N SER A 274 -6.59 19.71 -16.74
CA SER A 274 -6.47 18.32 -17.20
C SER A 274 -6.61 18.16 -18.73
N ASP A 275 -7.30 19.07 -19.41
CA ASP A 275 -7.36 19.09 -20.88
C ASP A 275 -6.28 19.96 -21.54
N ALA A 276 -5.54 20.74 -20.76
CA ALA A 276 -4.50 21.65 -21.24
C ALA A 276 -3.09 21.08 -21.07
N SER A 277 -2.80 20.47 -19.91
CA SER A 277 -1.48 19.94 -19.55
C SER A 277 -1.53 18.42 -19.55
N VAL A 278 -1.00 17.79 -20.60
CA VAL A 278 -1.16 16.34 -20.83
C VAL A 278 0.20 15.66 -20.89
N VAL A 279 0.45 14.70 -20.00
CA VAL A 279 1.60 13.80 -20.06
C VAL A 279 1.16 12.49 -20.70
N THR A 280 1.83 12.05 -21.76
CA THR A 280 1.40 10.89 -22.54
C THR A 280 2.53 9.93 -22.92
N GLY A 281 2.23 8.64 -22.86
CA GLY A 281 3.08 7.54 -23.29
C GLY A 281 2.25 6.39 -23.88
N ASP A 282 2.92 5.31 -24.27
CA ASP A 282 2.31 4.17 -24.97
C ASP A 282 2.96 2.81 -24.63
N ARG A 283 3.75 2.74 -23.55
CA ARG A 283 4.34 1.47 -23.11
C ARG A 283 3.25 0.50 -22.67
N SER A 284 3.43 -0.77 -22.99
CA SER A 284 2.48 -1.82 -22.68
C SER A 284 3.15 -3.17 -22.45
N ALA A 285 2.44 -4.08 -21.79
CA ALA A 285 2.85 -5.47 -21.66
C ALA A 285 2.91 -6.20 -23.01
N GLY A 286 2.00 -5.87 -23.94
CA GLY A 286 2.02 -6.38 -25.31
C GLY A 286 3.28 -6.00 -26.09
N ASP A 287 3.94 -4.89 -25.72
CA ASP A 287 5.23 -4.47 -26.27
C ASP A 287 6.44 -4.98 -25.45
N GLY A 288 6.20 -5.92 -24.54
CA GLY A 288 7.23 -6.60 -23.77
C GLY A 288 7.67 -5.88 -22.50
N TRP A 289 7.03 -4.77 -22.09
CA TRP A 289 7.29 -4.18 -20.77
C TRP A 289 6.62 -4.99 -19.66
N THR A 290 7.12 -4.87 -18.43
CA THR A 290 6.31 -5.27 -17.26
C THR A 290 5.16 -4.27 -17.08
N THR A 291 4.04 -4.71 -16.47
CA THR A 291 2.95 -3.78 -16.11
C THR A 291 3.48 -2.62 -15.26
N PHE A 292 4.37 -2.91 -14.30
CA PHE A 292 5.00 -1.91 -13.43
C PHE A 292 5.75 -0.81 -14.20
N ARG A 293 6.52 -1.17 -15.25
CA ARG A 293 7.26 -0.21 -16.10
C ARG A 293 6.50 0.30 -17.33
N SER A 294 5.27 -0.15 -17.53
CA SER A 294 4.39 0.38 -18.58
C SER A 294 3.86 1.78 -18.26
N ALA A 295 3.99 2.23 -17.00
CA ALA A 295 3.52 3.51 -16.52
C ALA A 295 4.03 4.69 -17.39
N THR A 296 3.09 5.55 -17.80
CA THR A 296 3.40 6.85 -18.40
C THR A 296 4.01 7.77 -17.34
N VAL A 297 3.43 7.82 -16.15
CA VAL A 297 4.02 8.48 -14.98
C VAL A 297 4.16 7.47 -13.85
N ALA A 298 5.40 7.28 -13.41
CA ALA A 298 5.79 6.41 -12.31
C ALA A 298 6.21 7.27 -11.11
N VAL A 299 5.54 7.09 -9.98
CA VAL A 299 5.81 7.83 -8.74
C VAL A 299 6.25 6.86 -7.65
N SER A 300 7.43 7.09 -7.09
CA SER A 300 7.99 6.36 -5.95
C SER A 300 8.44 7.30 -4.82
N GLY A 301 8.49 8.61 -5.06
CA GLY A 301 8.86 9.63 -4.06
C GLY A 301 7.71 9.97 -3.09
N GLN A 302 7.97 9.85 -1.78
CA GLN A 302 7.01 10.15 -0.71
C GLN A 302 6.50 11.60 -0.79
N GLY A 303 5.23 11.83 -0.44
CA GLY A 303 4.65 13.17 -0.37
C GLY A 303 4.35 13.80 -1.73
N PHE A 304 4.29 12.98 -2.78
CA PHE A 304 3.98 13.43 -4.14
C PHE A 304 2.58 14.02 -4.23
N LEU A 305 2.46 15.18 -4.87
CA LEU A 305 1.19 15.81 -5.18
C LEU A 305 1.04 16.05 -6.68
N ALA A 306 -0.15 15.85 -7.22
CA ALA A 306 -0.48 16.21 -8.59
C ALA A 306 -1.81 16.96 -8.64
N ARG A 307 -1.87 18.04 -9.41
CA ARG A 307 -3.08 18.83 -9.59
C ARG A 307 -3.25 19.38 -11.00
N ASP A 308 -4.47 19.36 -11.52
CA ASP A 308 -4.86 20.05 -12.76
C ASP A 308 -4.07 19.59 -14.02
N LEU A 309 -3.80 18.29 -14.17
CA LEU A 309 -3.15 17.72 -15.36
C LEU A 309 -3.69 16.34 -15.74
N ALA A 310 -3.38 15.87 -16.95
CA ALA A 310 -3.73 14.53 -17.41
C ALA A 310 -2.53 13.59 -17.53
N PHE A 311 -2.73 12.34 -17.11
CA PHE A 311 -1.83 11.21 -17.32
C PHE A 311 -2.48 10.23 -18.30
N VAL A 312 -1.85 9.99 -19.45
CA VAL A 312 -2.49 9.25 -20.55
C VAL A 312 -1.60 8.16 -21.10
N ASN A 313 -2.05 6.90 -21.07
CA ASN A 313 -1.45 5.82 -21.83
C ASN A 313 -2.27 5.53 -23.11
N THR A 314 -1.61 5.62 -24.26
CA THR A 314 -2.22 5.54 -25.60
C THR A 314 -2.02 4.20 -26.31
N ALA A 315 -1.46 3.18 -25.63
CA ALA A 315 -1.20 1.87 -26.23
C ALA A 315 -2.46 1.21 -26.83
N GLY A 316 -3.61 1.43 -26.20
CA GLY A 316 -4.91 0.92 -26.66
C GLY A 316 -5.25 -0.48 -26.14
N PRO A 317 -6.50 -0.92 -26.33
CA PRO A 317 -7.01 -2.14 -25.68
C PRO A 317 -6.44 -3.44 -26.28
N GLY A 318 -5.85 -3.39 -27.48
CA GLY A 318 -5.17 -4.51 -28.12
C GLY A 318 -3.76 -4.80 -27.60
N LYS A 319 -3.25 -3.99 -26.66
CA LYS A 319 -1.87 -4.07 -26.16
C LYS A 319 -1.75 -4.69 -24.76
N GLY A 320 -2.85 -5.19 -24.20
CA GLY A 320 -2.88 -5.70 -22.83
C GLY A 320 -2.68 -4.59 -21.81
N GLN A 321 -1.99 -4.89 -20.71
CA GLN A 321 -1.75 -3.96 -19.60
C GLN A 321 -0.93 -2.74 -20.03
N ALA A 322 -1.43 -1.53 -19.77
CA ALA A 322 -0.77 -0.29 -20.15
C ALA A 322 -1.12 0.86 -19.19
N VAL A 323 -0.22 1.11 -18.24
CA VAL A 323 -0.47 2.00 -17.11
C VAL A 323 -0.31 3.47 -17.49
N ALA A 324 -1.27 4.31 -17.10
CA ALA A 324 -1.18 5.76 -17.22
C ALA A 324 -0.46 6.37 -16.03
N LEU A 325 -0.92 6.08 -14.81
CA LEU A 325 -0.32 6.54 -13.56
C LEU A 325 -0.06 5.35 -12.64
N ARG A 326 1.18 5.23 -12.14
CA ARG A 326 1.55 4.31 -11.07
C ARG A 326 2.03 5.10 -9.86
N VAL A 327 1.48 4.80 -8.69
CA VAL A 327 1.90 5.39 -7.41
C VAL A 327 2.36 4.30 -6.46
N ASN A 328 3.65 4.32 -6.11
CA ASN A 328 4.35 3.47 -5.14
C ASN A 328 5.01 4.39 -4.09
N ALA A 329 4.24 5.33 -3.56
CA ALA A 329 4.71 6.36 -2.63
C ALA A 329 3.69 6.58 -1.51
N ASP A 330 4.19 6.79 -0.29
CA ASP A 330 3.33 7.11 0.85
C ASP A 330 2.96 8.60 0.87
N LEU A 331 1.78 8.88 1.42
CA LEU A 331 1.23 10.23 1.57
C LEU A 331 1.13 10.97 0.22
N ALA A 332 0.76 10.23 -0.83
CA ALA A 332 0.59 10.78 -2.17
C ALA A 332 -0.86 11.21 -2.41
N ALA A 333 -1.07 12.39 -3.01
CA ALA A 333 -2.41 12.86 -3.34
C ALA A 333 -2.52 13.42 -4.76
N VAL A 334 -3.68 13.21 -5.39
CA VAL A 334 -3.97 13.63 -6.76
C VAL A 334 -5.33 14.36 -6.80
N TYR A 335 -5.37 15.56 -7.34
CA TYR A 335 -6.55 16.43 -7.29
C TYR A 335 -6.90 17.06 -8.65
N ARG A 336 -8.15 16.92 -9.12
CA ARG A 336 -8.59 17.45 -10.43
C ARG A 336 -7.72 17.00 -11.62
N CYS A 337 -7.26 15.75 -11.57
CA CYS A 337 -6.49 15.16 -12.65
C CYS A 337 -7.36 14.22 -13.50
N ALA A 338 -6.98 14.04 -14.77
CA ALA A 338 -7.53 12.99 -15.61
C ALA A 338 -6.52 11.85 -15.78
N ILE A 339 -6.94 10.61 -15.57
CA ILE A 339 -6.10 9.42 -15.70
C ILE A 339 -6.75 8.51 -16.74
N ARG A 340 -6.17 8.45 -17.93
CA ARG A 340 -6.82 7.89 -19.12
C ARG A 340 -6.02 6.73 -19.71
N GLY A 341 -6.67 5.58 -19.87
CA GLY A 341 -6.09 4.40 -20.48
C GLY A 341 -7.16 3.40 -20.93
N TYR A 342 -6.78 2.13 -21.01
CA TYR A 342 -7.69 1.01 -21.24
C TYR A 342 -7.51 0.00 -20.12
N GLN A 343 -6.80 -1.10 -20.36
CA GLN A 343 -6.49 -2.10 -19.33
C GLN A 343 -5.38 -1.57 -18.40
N ASP A 344 -5.57 -1.75 -17.09
CA ASP A 344 -4.60 -1.38 -16.04
C ASP A 344 -4.26 0.13 -16.00
N THR A 345 -5.27 1.00 -16.04
CA THR A 345 -5.06 2.47 -16.19
C THR A 345 -4.38 3.14 -14.99
N LEU A 346 -4.94 2.96 -13.79
CA LEU A 346 -4.45 3.55 -12.54
C LEU A 346 -3.92 2.44 -11.63
N TYR A 347 -2.60 2.39 -11.45
CA TYR A 347 -1.93 1.46 -10.57
C TYR A 347 -1.69 2.12 -9.20
N VAL A 348 -2.64 1.93 -8.29
CA VAL A 348 -2.53 2.27 -6.86
C VAL A 348 -1.65 1.23 -6.16
N HIS A 349 -0.34 1.27 -6.43
CA HIS A 349 0.56 0.14 -6.15
C HIS A 349 0.63 -0.20 -4.66
N SER A 350 1.09 0.73 -3.82
CA SER A 350 1.24 0.49 -2.38
C SER A 350 1.27 1.81 -1.59
N PHE A 351 1.32 1.71 -0.26
CA PHE A 351 1.25 2.82 0.70
C PHE A 351 -0.11 3.55 0.71
N ARG A 352 -0.21 4.68 1.43
CA ARG A 352 -1.43 5.48 1.57
C ARG A 352 -1.53 6.52 0.44
N GLN A 353 -2.70 6.57 -0.19
CA GLN A 353 -2.94 7.41 -1.36
C GLN A 353 -4.34 8.03 -1.33
N PHE A 354 -4.46 9.26 -1.82
CA PHE A 354 -5.74 9.98 -1.90
C PHE A 354 -5.96 10.56 -3.30
N TYR A 355 -7.14 10.35 -3.86
CA TYR A 355 -7.54 10.89 -5.16
C TYR A 355 -8.85 11.65 -5.00
N ARG A 356 -8.87 12.92 -5.40
CA ARG A 356 -10.03 13.81 -5.24
C ARG A 356 -10.42 14.43 -6.56
N GLU A 357 -11.72 14.39 -6.89
CA GLU A 357 -12.27 15.06 -8.09
C GLU A 357 -11.51 14.68 -9.37
N CYS A 358 -11.08 13.43 -9.46
CA CYS A 358 -10.35 12.91 -10.62
C CYS A 358 -11.28 12.19 -11.59
N ASP A 359 -10.95 12.26 -12.87
CA ASP A 359 -11.60 11.48 -13.91
C ASP A 359 -10.71 10.30 -14.29
N VAL A 360 -11.11 9.08 -13.96
CA VAL A 360 -10.38 7.85 -14.29
C VAL A 360 -11.14 7.08 -15.35
N SER A 361 -10.50 6.73 -16.47
CA SER A 361 -11.17 6.02 -17.56
C SER A 361 -10.37 4.80 -18.03
N GLY A 362 -11.06 3.66 -18.17
CA GLY A 362 -10.41 2.42 -18.64
C GLY A 362 -11.40 1.28 -18.87
N THR A 363 -10.88 0.07 -19.05
CA THR A 363 -11.65 -1.12 -19.41
C THR A 363 -11.50 -2.24 -18.39
N VAL A 364 -10.43 -3.03 -18.48
CA VAL A 364 -10.17 -4.17 -17.61
C VAL A 364 -9.27 -3.71 -16.47
N ASP A 365 -9.69 -3.96 -15.24
CA ASP A 365 -8.91 -3.73 -14.01
C ASP A 365 -8.34 -2.30 -13.92
N PHE A 366 -9.13 -1.29 -14.30
CA PHE A 366 -8.56 0.02 -14.58
C PHE A 366 -8.20 0.85 -13.33
N VAL A 367 -8.62 0.42 -12.13
CA VAL A 367 -8.07 0.85 -10.84
C VAL A 367 -7.61 -0.38 -10.06
N PHE A 368 -6.30 -0.55 -9.88
CA PHE A 368 -5.76 -1.82 -9.35
C PHE A 368 -4.50 -1.64 -8.52
N GLY A 369 -4.20 -2.64 -7.68
CA GLY A 369 -3.02 -2.67 -6.81
C GLY A 369 -3.35 -2.99 -5.35
N ASN A 370 -2.42 -2.67 -4.45
CA ASN A 370 -2.49 -3.00 -3.02
C ASN A 370 -2.17 -1.78 -2.12
N ALA A 371 -2.42 -0.57 -2.58
CA ALA A 371 -2.39 0.61 -1.71
C ALA A 371 -3.53 0.58 -0.68
N ALA A 372 -3.42 1.41 0.35
CA ALA A 372 -4.57 1.97 1.05
C ALA A 372 -4.98 3.23 0.29
N ALA A 373 -5.89 3.07 -0.68
CA ALA A 373 -6.27 4.14 -1.60
C ALA A 373 -7.72 4.57 -1.35
N VAL A 374 -7.93 5.89 -1.18
CA VAL A 374 -9.27 6.48 -1.16
C VAL A 374 -9.44 7.33 -2.41
N LEU A 375 -10.46 7.02 -3.22
CA LEU A 375 -10.92 7.85 -4.32
C LEU A 375 -12.21 8.51 -3.85
N GLN A 376 -12.22 9.84 -3.79
CA GLN A 376 -13.34 10.63 -3.27
C GLN A 376 -13.82 11.63 -4.32
N ASN A 377 -15.14 11.71 -4.55
CA ASN A 377 -15.74 12.62 -5.55
C ASN A 377 -15.16 12.45 -6.97
N CYS A 378 -14.72 11.24 -7.33
CA CYS A 378 -14.14 10.95 -8.64
C CYS A 378 -15.21 10.44 -9.63
N ASN A 379 -14.95 10.59 -10.92
CA ASN A 379 -15.72 9.93 -11.97
C ASN A 379 -14.92 8.74 -12.53
N LEU A 380 -15.52 7.55 -12.51
CA LEU A 380 -14.94 6.31 -13.00
C LEU A 380 -15.66 5.92 -14.30
N TYR A 381 -15.03 6.24 -15.43
CA TYR A 381 -15.59 6.06 -16.77
C TYR A 381 -15.23 4.68 -17.35
N ALA A 382 -16.23 3.81 -17.44
CA ALA A 382 -16.12 2.54 -18.14
C ALA A 382 -16.07 2.75 -19.67
N ARG A 383 -14.93 2.39 -20.27
CA ARG A 383 -14.72 2.47 -21.72
C ARG A 383 -15.19 1.21 -22.43
N LEU A 384 -15.46 1.32 -23.74
CA LEU A 384 -15.76 0.15 -24.56
C LEU A 384 -14.50 -0.75 -24.65
N PRO A 385 -14.55 -2.01 -24.18
CA PRO A 385 -13.41 -2.92 -24.26
C PRO A 385 -13.36 -3.63 -25.63
N LEU A 386 -12.40 -4.52 -25.84
CA LEU A 386 -12.42 -5.39 -27.01
C LEU A 386 -13.67 -6.29 -26.98
N ARG A 387 -14.15 -6.66 -28.17
CA ARG A 387 -15.28 -7.58 -28.30
C ARG A 387 -15.04 -8.87 -27.50
N GLY A 388 -15.98 -9.20 -26.62
CA GLY A 388 -15.93 -10.40 -25.76
C GLY A 388 -15.26 -10.19 -24.40
N GLN A 389 -14.62 -9.05 -24.16
CA GLN A 389 -14.16 -8.66 -22.83
C GLN A 389 -15.30 -8.02 -22.02
N SER A 390 -15.13 -8.06 -20.70
CA SER A 390 -15.95 -7.30 -19.75
C SER A 390 -15.16 -6.10 -19.25
N VAL A 391 -15.84 -5.05 -18.82
CA VAL A 391 -15.23 -3.96 -18.06
C VAL A 391 -15.18 -4.38 -16.59
N VAL A 392 -14.07 -4.10 -15.92
CA VAL A 392 -13.89 -4.31 -14.49
C VAL A 392 -13.27 -3.08 -13.89
N VAL A 393 -13.97 -2.43 -12.96
CA VAL A 393 -13.52 -1.16 -12.37
C VAL A 393 -12.31 -1.39 -11.48
N THR A 394 -12.39 -2.32 -10.52
CA THR A 394 -11.28 -2.59 -9.59
C THR A 394 -10.71 -4.01 -9.67
N ALA A 395 -9.39 -4.10 -9.45
CA ALA A 395 -8.71 -5.36 -9.18
C ALA A 395 -7.72 -5.18 -8.02
N GLN A 396 -8.23 -5.35 -6.79
CA GLN A 396 -7.43 -5.16 -5.59
C GLN A 396 -6.64 -6.43 -5.24
N SER A 397 -5.40 -6.27 -4.75
CA SER A 397 -4.43 -7.37 -4.61
C SER A 397 -3.86 -7.55 -3.20
N ARG A 398 -4.69 -7.39 -2.17
CA ARG A 398 -4.32 -7.75 -0.81
C ARG A 398 -4.12 -9.25 -0.68
N ASP A 399 -2.93 -9.65 -0.25
CA ASP A 399 -2.46 -11.04 -0.27
C ASP A 399 -2.29 -11.62 1.13
N ASP A 400 -2.17 -10.74 2.15
CA ASP A 400 -2.07 -11.11 3.56
C ASP A 400 -3.15 -10.36 4.36
N PRO A 401 -3.90 -11.03 5.26
CA PRO A 401 -5.02 -10.41 5.99
C PRO A 401 -4.57 -9.32 6.98
N ASP A 402 -3.30 -9.30 7.39
CA ASP A 402 -2.77 -8.27 8.30
C ASP A 402 -2.42 -6.96 7.56
N GLU A 403 -2.38 -6.97 6.21
CA GLU A 403 -2.16 -5.78 5.39
C GLU A 403 -3.29 -4.76 5.59
N ALA A 404 -2.90 -3.54 5.94
CA ALA A 404 -3.80 -2.41 6.12
C ALA A 404 -4.05 -1.71 4.77
N THR A 405 -4.53 -2.46 3.78
CA THR A 405 -4.66 -2.03 2.37
C THR A 405 -6.05 -2.35 1.83
N GLY A 406 -6.41 -1.69 0.72
CA GLY A 406 -7.76 -1.73 0.16
C GLY A 406 -8.04 -0.51 -0.73
N ILE A 407 -9.08 -0.61 -1.55
CA ILE A 407 -9.55 0.49 -2.38
C ILE A 407 -10.92 0.95 -1.85
N SER A 408 -11.02 2.21 -1.42
CA SER A 408 -12.26 2.83 -0.96
C SER A 408 -12.72 3.86 -1.98
N ILE A 409 -13.90 3.64 -2.56
CA ILE A 409 -14.54 4.51 -3.55
C ILE A 409 -15.68 5.24 -2.85
N GLN A 410 -15.52 6.55 -2.61
CA GLN A 410 -16.43 7.36 -1.80
C GLN A 410 -17.05 8.49 -2.60
N ASN A 411 -18.38 8.61 -2.57
CA ASN A 411 -19.12 9.66 -3.26
C ASN A 411 -18.68 9.83 -4.73
N CYS A 412 -18.35 8.72 -5.39
CA CYS A 412 -17.89 8.71 -6.78
C CYS A 412 -19.05 8.38 -7.73
N SER A 413 -18.83 8.59 -9.02
CA SER A 413 -19.76 8.15 -10.08
C SER A 413 -19.14 7.06 -10.94
N VAL A 414 -19.74 5.87 -10.97
CA VAL A 414 -19.37 4.77 -11.87
C VAL A 414 -20.30 4.81 -13.07
N VAL A 415 -19.81 5.30 -14.21
CA VAL A 415 -20.64 5.63 -15.38
C VAL A 415 -20.01 5.14 -16.69
N PRO A 416 -20.82 4.83 -17.72
CA PRO A 416 -20.30 4.50 -19.02
C PRO A 416 -19.69 5.73 -19.68
N SER A 417 -18.60 5.54 -20.43
CA SER A 417 -18.21 6.50 -21.48
C SER A 417 -19.27 6.56 -22.57
N ASP A 418 -19.32 7.65 -23.33
CA ASP A 418 -20.25 7.83 -24.46
C ASP A 418 -20.17 6.67 -25.47
N GLU A 419 -18.97 6.15 -25.71
CA GLU A 419 -18.71 5.01 -26.60
C GLU A 419 -19.38 3.73 -26.09
N LEU A 420 -19.27 3.44 -24.79
CA LEU A 420 -19.88 2.28 -24.18
C LEU A 420 -21.40 2.42 -24.09
N ALA A 421 -21.90 3.60 -23.71
CA ALA A 421 -23.34 3.89 -23.66
C ALA A 421 -24.01 3.68 -25.03
N SER A 422 -23.29 4.02 -26.10
CA SER A 422 -23.76 3.87 -27.49
C SER A 422 -23.59 2.45 -28.05
N SER A 423 -22.97 1.52 -27.31
CA SER A 423 -22.63 0.18 -27.81
C SER A 423 -23.77 -0.86 -27.72
N GLY A 424 -24.99 -0.44 -27.35
CA GLY A 424 -26.17 -1.30 -27.31
C GLY A 424 -26.24 -2.29 -26.14
N GLY A 425 -25.48 -2.07 -25.06
CA GLY A 425 -25.64 -2.78 -23.78
C GLY A 425 -25.16 -4.23 -23.72
N ALA A 426 -24.38 -4.70 -24.70
CA ALA A 426 -23.88 -6.09 -24.72
C ALA A 426 -22.65 -6.33 -23.82
N THR A 427 -21.95 -5.26 -23.41
CA THR A 427 -20.74 -5.35 -22.60
C THR A 427 -21.10 -5.50 -21.13
N ARG A 428 -20.58 -6.54 -20.48
CA ARG A 428 -20.73 -6.71 -19.04
C ARG A 428 -19.76 -5.79 -18.30
N THR A 429 -20.24 -5.10 -17.28
CA THR A 429 -19.41 -4.28 -16.39
C THR A 429 -19.55 -4.78 -14.95
N TYR A 430 -18.43 -4.85 -14.24
CA TYR A 430 -18.34 -5.25 -12.83
C TYR A 430 -17.62 -4.20 -12.01
N LEU A 431 -18.04 -4.03 -10.75
CA LEU A 431 -17.40 -3.17 -9.76
C LEU A 431 -15.97 -3.63 -9.42
N GLY A 432 -15.73 -4.94 -9.45
CA GLY A 432 -14.38 -5.46 -9.28
C GLY A 432 -14.25 -6.97 -9.40
N ARG A 433 -13.02 -7.45 -9.26
CA ARG A 433 -12.64 -8.87 -9.13
C ARG A 433 -11.37 -9.07 -8.30
N PRO A 434 -11.22 -10.23 -7.63
CA PRO A 434 -10.16 -10.38 -6.62
C PRO A 434 -8.85 -10.82 -7.26
N TRP A 435 -7.90 -9.89 -7.43
CA TRP A 435 -6.57 -10.27 -7.94
C TRP A 435 -5.81 -11.15 -6.94
N LYS A 436 -6.06 -10.99 -5.64
CA LYS A 436 -5.47 -11.81 -4.56
C LYS A 436 -6.53 -12.24 -3.53
N PRO A 437 -6.23 -13.26 -2.69
CA PRO A 437 -7.24 -13.92 -1.84
C PRO A 437 -7.95 -12.99 -0.84
N TYR A 438 -7.28 -11.95 -0.35
CA TYR A 438 -7.86 -11.04 0.66
C TYR A 438 -8.32 -9.72 0.05
N ALA A 439 -8.57 -9.69 -1.28
CA ALA A 439 -8.87 -8.46 -1.99
C ALA A 439 -9.97 -7.65 -1.30
N THR A 440 -9.72 -6.36 -1.09
CA THR A 440 -10.61 -5.47 -0.33
C THR A 440 -10.99 -4.25 -1.14
N THR A 441 -12.26 -4.09 -1.41
CA THR A 441 -12.79 -2.95 -2.15
C THR A 441 -14.14 -2.57 -1.59
N VAL A 442 -14.36 -1.28 -1.36
CA VAL A 442 -15.65 -0.76 -0.92
C VAL A 442 -16.15 0.36 -1.82
N TYR A 443 -17.46 0.39 -2.05
CA TYR A 443 -18.17 1.50 -2.69
C TYR A 443 -19.13 2.11 -1.67
N ILE A 444 -18.90 3.38 -1.35
CA ILE A 444 -19.59 4.11 -0.28
C ILE A 444 -20.21 5.36 -0.89
N GLU A 445 -21.52 5.54 -0.68
CA GLU A 445 -22.31 6.71 -1.12
C GLU A 445 -22.12 7.07 -2.59
N SER A 446 -21.80 6.09 -3.42
CA SER A 446 -21.43 6.31 -4.81
C SER A 446 -22.62 6.12 -5.74
N TYR A 447 -22.66 6.88 -6.83
CA TYR A 447 -23.59 6.65 -7.92
C TYR A 447 -23.09 5.51 -8.81
N ILE A 448 -23.93 4.50 -9.03
CA ILE A 448 -23.64 3.33 -9.85
C ILE A 448 -24.66 3.27 -10.99
N ASP A 449 -24.18 3.46 -12.22
CA ASP A 449 -25.01 3.39 -13.42
C ASP A 449 -25.51 1.97 -13.72
N GLY A 450 -26.60 1.87 -14.48
CA GLY A 450 -27.28 0.62 -14.84
C GLY A 450 -26.48 -0.29 -15.76
N MET A 451 -25.34 0.17 -16.30
CA MET A 451 -24.39 -0.70 -17.01
C MET A 451 -23.77 -1.79 -16.12
N VAL A 452 -23.74 -1.58 -14.80
CA VAL A 452 -23.16 -2.54 -13.86
C VAL A 452 -24.07 -3.75 -13.75
N SER A 453 -23.50 -4.94 -13.98
CA SER A 453 -24.21 -6.21 -13.87
C SER A 453 -24.88 -6.34 -12.49
N PRO A 454 -26.11 -6.89 -12.39
CA PRO A 454 -26.75 -7.13 -11.09
C PRO A 454 -25.89 -7.94 -10.11
N ALA A 455 -25.04 -8.84 -10.63
CA ALA A 455 -24.08 -9.59 -9.83
C ALA A 455 -23.06 -8.69 -9.09
N GLY A 456 -22.79 -7.49 -9.60
CA GLY A 456 -21.86 -6.49 -9.07
C GLY A 456 -20.39 -6.87 -9.26
N TRP A 457 -20.01 -8.06 -8.83
CA TRP A 457 -18.63 -8.55 -8.72
C TRP A 457 -18.41 -9.78 -9.60
N SER A 458 -17.17 -9.98 -10.05
CA SER A 458 -16.81 -11.13 -10.89
C SER A 458 -15.63 -11.93 -10.32
N LYS A 459 -15.62 -13.24 -10.56
CA LYS A 459 -14.50 -14.10 -10.16
C LYS A 459 -13.23 -13.71 -10.93
N TRP A 460 -12.06 -13.95 -10.35
CA TRP A 460 -10.77 -13.70 -11.01
C TRP A 460 -10.61 -14.55 -12.29
N SER A 461 -10.74 -15.87 -12.15
CA SER A 461 -10.85 -16.82 -13.25
C SER A 461 -12.08 -17.72 -13.09
N ALA A 462 -12.62 -18.18 -14.22
CA ALA A 462 -13.66 -19.20 -14.25
C ALA A 462 -13.19 -20.58 -13.73
N SER A 463 -11.88 -20.80 -13.67
CA SER A 463 -11.24 -22.05 -13.21
C SER A 463 -10.81 -22.03 -11.74
N ASP A 464 -10.83 -20.87 -11.09
CA ASP A 464 -10.42 -20.78 -9.70
C ASP A 464 -11.52 -21.39 -8.82
N GLY A 465 -11.10 -22.28 -7.91
CA GLY A 465 -11.98 -22.75 -6.84
C GLY A 465 -12.46 -21.57 -5.99
N ASP A 466 -13.55 -21.75 -5.24
CA ASP A 466 -14.19 -20.70 -4.45
C ASP A 466 -13.30 -20.09 -3.33
N SER A 467 -12.03 -20.48 -3.19
CA SER A 467 -11.19 -20.11 -2.04
C SER A 467 -10.91 -18.61 -1.89
N ALA A 468 -10.88 -17.83 -2.98
CA ALA A 468 -10.70 -16.39 -2.87
C ALA A 468 -12.01 -15.69 -2.49
N VAL A 469 -13.17 -16.19 -2.95
CA VAL A 469 -14.46 -15.51 -2.70
C VAL A 469 -14.93 -15.62 -1.24
N ASP A 470 -14.34 -16.55 -0.49
CA ASP A 470 -14.59 -16.72 0.94
C ASP A 470 -13.85 -15.71 1.82
N THR A 471 -12.73 -15.16 1.34
CA THR A 471 -11.80 -14.34 2.15
C THR A 471 -11.67 -12.88 1.71
N VAL A 472 -12.25 -12.52 0.56
CA VAL A 472 -12.34 -11.13 0.10
C VAL A 472 -13.22 -10.30 1.02
N TYR A 473 -13.08 -8.98 0.95
CA TYR A 473 -14.03 -8.05 1.57
C TYR A 473 -14.51 -7.05 0.51
N TYR A 474 -15.68 -7.33 -0.05
CA TYR A 474 -16.35 -6.48 -1.04
C TYR A 474 -17.59 -5.86 -0.43
N GLY A 475 -17.50 -4.55 -0.15
CA GLY A 475 -18.51 -3.81 0.57
C GLY A 475 -19.26 -2.81 -0.29
N GLU A 476 -20.57 -2.68 -0.07
CA GLU A 476 -21.39 -1.60 -0.63
C GLU A 476 -22.17 -0.91 0.51
N TYR A 477 -22.09 0.43 0.60
CA TYR A 477 -22.81 1.24 1.59
C TYR A 477 -23.51 2.41 0.93
N MET A 478 -24.84 2.51 1.10
CA MET A 478 -25.64 3.69 0.71
C MET A 478 -25.43 4.18 -0.74
N ASN A 479 -25.11 3.26 -1.66
CA ASN A 479 -24.94 3.60 -3.08
C ASN A 479 -26.28 3.92 -3.74
N SER A 480 -26.25 4.81 -4.74
CA SER A 480 -27.43 5.25 -5.49
C SER A 480 -27.29 4.95 -6.99
N GLY A 481 -28.37 5.15 -7.75
CA GLY A 481 -28.39 4.90 -9.19
C GLY A 481 -28.93 3.53 -9.60
N PRO A 482 -29.20 3.32 -10.88
CA PRO A 482 -29.90 2.11 -11.36
C PRO A 482 -29.08 0.81 -11.19
N GLY A 483 -27.76 0.89 -11.04
CA GLY A 483 -26.89 -0.27 -10.78
C GLY A 483 -26.63 -0.56 -9.30
N SER A 484 -27.18 0.22 -8.37
CA SER A 484 -26.86 0.10 -6.94
C SER A 484 -27.67 -0.93 -6.16
N SER A 485 -28.73 -1.52 -6.74
CA SER A 485 -29.51 -2.55 -6.08
C SER A 485 -28.65 -3.78 -5.73
N THR A 486 -28.73 -4.23 -4.49
CA THR A 486 -27.95 -5.36 -3.96
C THR A 486 -28.68 -6.70 -4.05
N ASP A 487 -29.96 -6.72 -4.44
CA ASP A 487 -30.81 -7.92 -4.43
C ASP A 487 -30.34 -9.03 -5.38
N GLY A 488 -29.60 -8.65 -6.43
CA GLY A 488 -29.05 -9.55 -7.45
C GLY A 488 -27.55 -9.83 -7.32
N ARG A 489 -26.91 -9.37 -6.24
CA ARG A 489 -25.45 -9.51 -6.05
C ARG A 489 -25.04 -10.97 -5.86
N VAL A 490 -23.75 -11.22 -6.04
CA VAL A 490 -23.13 -12.51 -5.72
C VAL A 490 -23.42 -12.95 -4.28
N THR A 491 -23.52 -14.25 -4.05
CA THR A 491 -23.78 -14.85 -2.73
C THR A 491 -22.50 -15.24 -1.99
N TRP A 492 -21.40 -14.53 -2.24
CA TRP A 492 -20.09 -14.89 -1.68
C TRP A 492 -20.02 -14.54 -0.19
N PRO A 493 -19.36 -15.35 0.65
CA PRO A 493 -19.17 -15.00 2.06
C PRO A 493 -18.43 -13.68 2.26
N GLY A 494 -17.51 -13.33 1.35
CA GLY A 494 -16.77 -12.07 1.37
C GLY A 494 -17.49 -10.86 0.76
N PHE A 495 -18.76 -10.98 0.36
CA PHE A 495 -19.58 -9.85 -0.06
C PHE A 495 -20.44 -9.33 1.10
N HIS A 496 -20.46 -8.00 1.28
CA HIS A 496 -21.11 -7.33 2.40
C HIS A 496 -21.94 -6.14 1.91
N VAL A 497 -23.23 -6.14 2.27
CA VAL A 497 -23.98 -4.88 2.37
C VAL A 497 -23.63 -4.30 3.73
N MET A 498 -22.84 -3.23 3.73
CA MET A 498 -22.21 -2.73 4.95
C MET A 498 -23.18 -1.92 5.79
N GLU A 499 -22.93 -1.91 7.09
CA GLU A 499 -23.50 -0.94 8.03
C GLU A 499 -22.54 0.25 8.25
N TYR A 500 -23.02 1.29 8.95
CA TYR A 500 -22.25 2.53 9.16
C TYR A 500 -20.86 2.28 9.78
N GLU A 501 -20.77 1.47 10.84
CA GLU A 501 -19.50 1.23 11.54
C GLU A 501 -18.46 0.51 10.67
N GLU A 502 -18.91 -0.35 9.75
CA GLU A 502 -18.04 -1.00 8.78
C GLU A 502 -17.53 0.00 7.75
N ALA A 503 -18.45 0.81 7.19
CA ALA A 503 -18.11 1.85 6.21
C ALA A 503 -17.21 2.94 6.81
N TYR A 504 -17.43 3.31 8.08
CA TYR A 504 -16.62 4.29 8.82
C TYR A 504 -15.14 3.91 8.88
N GLY A 505 -14.83 2.61 8.99
CA GLY A 505 -13.46 2.10 8.96
C GLY A 505 -12.71 2.36 7.65
N PHE A 506 -13.44 2.63 6.57
CA PHE A 506 -12.89 2.94 5.24
C PHE A 506 -12.85 4.44 4.91
N THR A 507 -13.25 5.32 5.84
CA THR A 507 -13.19 6.79 5.69
C THR A 507 -11.77 7.31 5.57
N VAL A 508 -11.60 8.55 5.10
CA VAL A 508 -10.29 9.21 5.00
C VAL A 508 -9.58 9.28 6.36
N SER A 509 -10.30 9.60 7.43
CA SER A 509 -9.73 9.73 8.77
C SER A 509 -9.27 8.39 9.37
N GLN A 510 -10.00 7.30 9.14
CA GLN A 510 -9.69 5.99 9.71
C GLN A 510 -8.73 5.18 8.85
N PHE A 511 -8.96 5.14 7.53
CA PHE A 511 -8.30 4.20 6.65
C PHE A 511 -6.90 4.65 6.23
N ILE A 512 -6.74 5.94 5.93
CA ILE A 512 -5.47 6.53 5.49
C ILE A 512 -4.93 7.60 6.44
N TYR A 513 -5.55 7.73 7.62
CA TYR A 513 -5.17 8.71 8.64
C TYR A 513 -5.03 10.13 8.07
N GLY A 514 -5.95 10.51 7.17
CA GLY A 514 -5.88 11.72 6.36
C GLY A 514 -5.68 13.00 7.17
N ASP A 515 -6.27 13.09 8.36
CA ASP A 515 -6.14 14.23 9.28
C ASP A 515 -4.69 14.58 9.64
N GLN A 516 -3.78 13.60 9.55
CA GLN A 516 -2.37 13.79 9.89
C GLN A 516 -1.57 14.45 8.77
N TRP A 517 -2.02 14.39 7.51
CA TRP A 517 -1.19 14.77 6.37
C TRP A 517 -1.93 15.52 5.26
N LEU A 518 -3.21 15.23 4.99
CA LEU A 518 -3.98 15.87 3.92
C LEU A 518 -4.17 17.36 4.15
N GLY A 519 -4.34 17.79 5.41
CA GLY A 519 -4.44 19.22 5.75
C GLY A 519 -3.24 20.06 5.29
N SER A 520 -2.07 19.45 5.13
CA SER A 520 -0.89 20.14 4.62
C SER A 520 -0.93 20.33 3.10
N THR A 521 -1.67 19.51 2.36
CA THR A 521 -1.67 19.47 0.88
C THR A 521 -2.45 20.62 0.24
N SER A 522 -3.32 21.27 1.02
CA SER A 522 -4.32 22.23 0.54
C SER A 522 -5.37 21.64 -0.41
N PHE A 523 -5.41 20.32 -0.61
CA PHE A 523 -6.47 19.66 -1.36
C PHE A 523 -7.70 19.47 -0.48
N PRO A 524 -8.92 19.64 -1.02
CA PRO A 524 -10.13 19.38 -0.26
C PRO A 524 -10.29 17.88 -0.01
N TYR A 525 -10.78 17.53 1.17
CA TYR A 525 -11.17 16.16 1.52
C TYR A 525 -12.32 16.22 2.53
N ASP A 526 -13.17 15.20 2.50
CA ASP A 526 -14.20 14.97 3.51
C ASP A 526 -13.69 13.83 4.43
N ASP A 527 -13.63 14.11 5.75
CA ASP A 527 -13.00 13.22 6.76
C ASP A 527 -13.80 11.94 7.03
N ASP A 528 -15.09 11.97 6.70
CA ASP A 528 -16.13 11.01 7.09
C ASP A 528 -17.08 10.73 5.90
N ILE A 529 -17.98 9.77 6.09
CA ILE A 529 -19.05 9.40 5.14
C ILE A 529 -20.35 10.14 5.44
#